data_AF-A0AB37WF63-F1
#
_entry.id   AF-A0AB37WF63-F1
#
_cell.length_a   1.000
_cell.length_b   1.000
_cell.length_c   1.000
_cell.angle_alpha   90.00
_cell.angle_beta   90.00
_cell.angle_gamma   90.00
#
_symmetry.space_group_name_H-M   'P 1'
#
loop_
_entity.id
_entity.type
_entity.pdbx_description
1 polymer ?
#
loop_
_entity_poly.entity_id
_entity_poly.type
_entity_poly.pdbx_seq_one_letter_code
_entity_poly.pdbx_strand_id
1 'polypeptide(L)'
;MAPEAPKKKVEWPPAVREYVRRAFDPQNAIPGISQADMQARLKTTIGWFAERNSHDTVHWPTFPLPQELLLEERRAAAMGMPTTAVANGMHPAYMNGSVTHTNQSPPQSKKRNAHEAEESQVEQTQANVPPWRKTNLASRMTFSDGHNEKRQKKNVLADAASKFDQAELDKRRQRFQLGHNGTKTTPPWGSPRKDEDDMPTGPVVGTNENLEKSYFRLTAPPKAETVRPLHVLKKTLAMLVEKWKADKNYNYICNQFKSLRQDLTVQHIKNAFTVKVYEIHARISLEKGDLGEYNQCQTQLKALYALNLGGNPAEFKAYRILYFVYTCNKTDMNDMLAELTLADKSHEWIKHALDVRSSLALGNYHKFFRLYLEAQNMGAYLMDMFVERERLNALANMSRGYVNVTLRFLTDELGFDNDEICREFLETHGAQNVIEDKGDRQYRVRIREAASQFESLRAAAFSKVDIKGQI
;
A
#
# COMPACT_ATOMS: atom_id res chain seq x y z
N MET A 1 11.90 37.91 -4.79
CA MET A 1 10.79 37.36 -5.60
C MET A 1 11.35 37.01 -6.96
N ALA A 2 11.52 35.72 -7.27
CA ALA A 2 11.84 35.28 -8.63
C ALA A 2 10.54 35.26 -9.45
N PRO A 3 10.56 35.64 -10.75
CA PRO A 3 9.35 35.70 -11.56
C PRO A 3 8.84 34.29 -11.86
N GLU A 4 7.52 34.12 -11.71
CA GLU A 4 6.78 32.90 -12.01
C GLU A 4 6.83 32.61 -13.52
N ALA A 5 7.25 31.39 -13.89
CA ALA A 5 7.32 30.98 -15.29
C ALA A 5 5.91 30.95 -15.93
N PRO A 6 5.75 31.38 -17.19
CA PRO A 6 4.44 31.46 -17.82
C PRO A 6 3.87 30.04 -18.07
N LYS A 7 2.63 29.81 -17.62
CA LYS A 7 1.87 28.57 -17.87
C LYS A 7 1.74 28.37 -19.39
N LYS A 8 2.37 27.32 -19.94
CA LYS A 8 2.19 26.92 -21.34
C LYS A 8 0.70 26.69 -21.60
N LYS A 9 0.11 27.42 -22.56
CA LYS A 9 -1.23 27.13 -23.08
C LYS A 9 -1.18 25.76 -23.74
N VAL A 10 -1.88 24.78 -23.17
CA VAL A 10 -2.03 23.45 -23.77
C VAL A 10 -2.96 23.59 -24.96
N GLU A 11 -2.43 23.41 -26.17
CA GLU A 11 -3.21 23.44 -27.40
C GLU A 11 -3.80 22.06 -27.65
N TRP A 12 -5.12 21.93 -27.50
CA TRP A 12 -5.80 20.64 -27.64
C TRP A 12 -6.07 20.30 -29.11
N PRO A 13 -5.72 19.09 -29.59
CA PRO A 13 -5.99 18.65 -30.96
C PRO A 13 -7.49 18.66 -31.29
N PRO A 14 -7.86 18.84 -32.58
CA PRO A 14 -9.25 18.79 -33.02
C PRO A 14 -10.00 17.50 -32.61
N ALA A 15 -9.30 16.37 -32.61
CA ALA A 15 -9.87 15.06 -32.23
C ALA A 15 -10.31 15.01 -30.76
N VAL A 16 -9.56 15.65 -29.85
CA VAL A 16 -9.92 15.76 -28.43
C VAL A 16 -11.12 16.69 -28.25
N ARG A 17 -11.18 17.79 -29.00
CA ARG A 17 -12.32 18.73 -28.97
C ARG A 17 -13.62 18.06 -29.43
N GLU A 18 -13.54 17.24 -30.47
CA GLU A 18 -14.69 16.48 -30.97
C GLU A 18 -15.14 15.40 -29.98
N TYR A 19 -14.20 14.75 -29.28
CA TYR A 19 -14.53 13.82 -28.19
C TYR A 19 -15.26 14.51 -27.04
N VAL A 20 -14.81 15.71 -26.63
CA VAL A 20 -15.51 16.53 -25.65
C VAL A 20 -16.91 16.88 -26.16
N ARG A 21 -17.04 17.34 -27.40
CA ARG A 21 -18.34 17.69 -27.99
C ARG A 21 -19.32 16.51 -27.94
N ARG A 22 -18.87 15.31 -28.31
CA ARG A 22 -19.68 14.09 -28.27
C ARG A 22 -20.10 13.67 -26.87
N ALA A 23 -19.25 13.89 -25.86
CA ALA A 23 -19.56 13.56 -24.46
C ALA A 23 -20.71 14.40 -23.88
N PHE A 24 -20.89 15.63 -24.41
CA PHE A 24 -21.97 16.55 -24.06
C PHE A 24 -23.18 16.50 -25.00
N ASP A 25 -23.16 15.66 -26.04
CA ASP A 25 -24.29 15.49 -26.96
C ASP A 25 -25.46 14.82 -26.23
N PRO A 26 -26.66 15.43 -26.20
CA PRO A 26 -27.84 14.83 -25.56
C PRO A 26 -28.21 13.44 -26.10
N GLN A 27 -27.84 13.11 -27.33
CA GLN A 27 -28.09 11.78 -27.92
C GLN A 27 -27.25 10.66 -27.28
N ASN A 28 -26.10 11.01 -26.70
CA ASN A 28 -25.18 10.07 -26.05
C ASN A 28 -25.40 10.02 -24.52
N ALA A 29 -26.46 10.65 -24.01
CA ALA A 29 -26.76 10.67 -22.58
C ALA A 29 -27.30 9.30 -22.12
N ILE A 30 -26.64 8.70 -21.13
CA ILE A 30 -27.03 7.42 -20.53
C ILE A 30 -27.87 7.68 -19.27
N PRO A 31 -29.10 7.12 -19.17
CA PRO A 31 -29.92 7.22 -17.96
C PRO A 31 -29.19 6.68 -16.72
N GLY A 32 -29.15 7.49 -15.65
CA GLY A 32 -28.52 7.12 -14.36
C GLY A 32 -27.08 7.60 -14.17
N ILE A 33 -26.50 8.31 -15.15
CA ILE A 33 -25.20 9.00 -15.00
C ILE A 33 -25.46 10.51 -14.92
N SER A 34 -25.01 11.14 -13.84
CA SER A 34 -25.18 12.58 -13.71
C SER A 34 -24.21 13.33 -14.63
N GLN A 35 -24.59 14.54 -15.05
CA GLN A 35 -23.69 15.42 -15.82
C GLN A 35 -22.40 15.73 -15.03
N ALA A 36 -22.48 15.80 -13.70
CA ALA A 36 -21.32 16.01 -12.83
C ALA A 36 -20.35 14.81 -12.88
N ASP A 37 -20.85 13.58 -12.84
CA ASP A 37 -20.01 12.37 -12.92
C ASP A 37 -19.33 12.26 -14.29
N MET A 38 -20.07 12.56 -15.36
CA MET A 38 -19.55 12.58 -16.73
C MET A 38 -18.41 13.61 -16.87
N GLN A 39 -18.59 14.83 -16.36
CA GLN A 39 -17.58 15.89 -16.39
C GLN A 39 -16.33 15.52 -15.59
N ALA A 40 -16.51 14.95 -14.38
CA ALA A 40 -15.41 14.49 -13.55
C ALA A 40 -14.60 13.40 -14.25
N ARG A 41 -15.28 12.43 -14.88
CA ARG A 41 -14.62 11.36 -15.65
C ARG A 41 -13.94 11.91 -16.90
N LEU A 42 -14.57 12.80 -17.65
CA LEU A 42 -14.00 13.45 -18.83
C LEU A 42 -12.69 14.18 -18.50
N LYS A 43 -12.68 14.97 -17.42
CA LYS A 43 -11.48 15.69 -16.96
C LYS A 43 -10.37 14.72 -16.56
N THR A 44 -10.73 13.63 -15.90
CA THR A 44 -9.78 12.58 -15.50
C THR A 44 -9.16 11.90 -16.72
N THR A 45 -9.98 11.48 -17.69
CA THR A 45 -9.52 10.82 -18.93
C THR A 45 -8.59 11.72 -19.73
N ILE A 46 -9.00 12.96 -20.02
CA ILE A 46 -8.19 13.88 -20.83
C ILE A 46 -6.92 14.28 -20.06
N GLY A 47 -7.02 14.54 -18.76
CA GLY A 47 -5.87 14.84 -17.90
C GLY A 47 -4.82 13.73 -17.91
N TRP A 48 -5.26 12.47 -17.82
CA TRP A 48 -4.38 11.30 -17.83
C TRP A 48 -3.53 11.20 -19.11
N PHE A 49 -4.12 11.46 -20.28
CA PHE A 49 -3.40 11.46 -21.56
C PHE A 49 -2.56 12.71 -21.77
N ALA A 50 -2.98 13.86 -21.24
CA ALA A 50 -2.24 15.12 -21.31
C ALA A 50 -0.96 15.07 -20.49
N GLU A 51 -1.01 14.53 -19.26
CA GLU A 51 0.17 14.35 -18.39
C GLU A 51 1.25 13.44 -19.02
N ARG A 52 0.84 12.55 -19.93
CA ARG A 52 1.71 11.57 -20.59
C ARG A 52 2.11 11.98 -22.01
N ASN A 53 1.74 13.18 -22.48
CA ASN A 53 1.92 13.62 -23.87
C ASN A 53 1.46 12.56 -24.90
N SER A 54 0.41 11.80 -24.59
CA SER A 54 -0.03 10.64 -25.38
C SER A 54 -1.37 10.90 -26.09
N HIS A 55 -1.85 12.14 -26.11
CA HIS A 55 -3.14 12.48 -26.71
C HIS A 55 -3.18 12.27 -28.23
N ASP A 56 -2.03 12.31 -28.92
CA ASP A 56 -1.95 12.04 -30.38
C ASP A 56 -1.91 10.55 -30.72
N THR A 57 -1.66 9.69 -29.73
CA THR A 57 -1.59 8.23 -29.92
C THR A 57 -2.94 7.53 -29.77
N VAL A 58 -3.97 8.26 -29.36
CA VAL A 58 -5.31 7.73 -29.10
C VAL A 58 -6.24 8.07 -30.26
N HIS A 59 -6.93 7.06 -30.77
CA HIS A 59 -7.99 7.28 -31.76
C HIS A 59 -9.30 7.72 -31.09
N TRP A 60 -9.40 9.01 -30.77
CA TRP A 60 -10.55 9.64 -30.11
C TRP A 60 -11.92 9.37 -30.75
N PRO A 61 -12.07 9.24 -32.09
CA PRO A 61 -13.37 8.92 -32.69
C PRO A 61 -13.92 7.54 -32.30
N THR A 62 -13.09 6.57 -31.95
CA THR A 62 -13.55 5.23 -31.51
C THR A 62 -13.36 5.01 -30.02
N PHE A 63 -12.82 5.99 -29.31
CA PHE A 63 -12.61 5.89 -27.88
C PHE A 63 -13.95 5.98 -27.13
N PRO A 64 -14.20 5.11 -26.13
CA PRO A 64 -15.45 5.10 -25.38
C PRO A 64 -15.74 6.45 -24.70
N LEU A 65 -17.01 6.85 -24.67
CA LEU A 65 -17.41 8.11 -24.02
C LEU A 65 -17.31 7.98 -22.49
N PRO A 66 -17.17 9.10 -21.74
CA PRO A 66 -17.02 9.06 -20.29
C PRO A 66 -18.20 8.38 -19.57
N GLN A 67 -19.40 8.49 -20.15
CA GLN A 67 -20.62 7.87 -19.61
C GLN A 67 -20.59 6.34 -19.80
N GLU A 68 -20.10 5.84 -20.93
CA GLU A 68 -19.95 4.40 -21.20
C GLU A 68 -18.89 3.79 -20.26
N LEU A 69 -17.80 4.52 -20.03
CA LEU A 69 -16.75 4.10 -19.09
C LEU A 69 -17.28 3.97 -17.66
N LEU A 70 -18.11 4.92 -17.21
CA LEU A 70 -18.74 4.87 -15.88
C LEU A 70 -19.74 3.71 -15.77
N LEU A 71 -20.48 3.41 -16.84
CA LEU A 71 -21.41 2.29 -16.85
C LEU A 71 -20.67 0.94 -16.74
N GLU A 72 -19.58 0.78 -17.48
CA GLU A 72 -18.76 -0.44 -17.45
C GLU A 72 -18.07 -0.60 -16.08
N GLU A 73 -17.60 0.49 -15.47
CA GLU A 73 -17.04 0.48 -14.11
C GLU A 73 -18.07 0.04 -13.07
N ARG A 74 -19.30 0.55 -13.15
CA ARG A 74 -20.41 0.12 -12.28
C ARG A 74 -20.78 -1.35 -12.50
N ARG A 75 -20.75 -1.82 -13.75
CA ARG A 75 -21.02 -3.23 -14.10
C ARG A 75 -19.95 -4.16 -13.56
N ALA A 76 -18.68 -3.79 -13.69
CA ALA A 76 -17.56 -4.55 -13.15
C ALA A 76 -17.59 -4.61 -11.61
N ALA A 77 -17.96 -3.50 -10.96
CA ALA A 77 -18.13 -3.44 -9.52
C ALA A 77 -19.27 -4.36 -9.02
N ALA A 78 -20.39 -4.40 -9.75
CA ALA A 78 -21.51 -5.31 -9.43
C ALA A 78 -21.14 -6.79 -9.58
N MET A 79 -20.17 -7.12 -10.45
CA MET A 79 -19.66 -8.47 -10.68
C MET A 79 -18.49 -8.84 -9.73
N GLY A 80 -18.16 -7.99 -8.75
CA GLY A 80 -17.13 -8.27 -7.75
C GLY A 80 -15.69 -8.27 -8.30
N MET A 81 -15.46 -7.68 -9.47
CA MET A 81 -14.12 -7.57 -10.06
C MET A 81 -13.33 -6.43 -9.40
N PRO A 82 -12.03 -6.59 -9.11
CA PRO A 82 -11.22 -5.56 -8.48
C PRO A 82 -11.11 -4.32 -9.38
N THR A 83 -11.40 -3.14 -8.81
CA THR A 83 -11.43 -1.83 -9.48
C THR A 83 -10.09 -1.44 -10.12
N THR A 84 -8.98 -2.00 -9.64
CA THR A 84 -7.63 -1.80 -10.16
C THR A 84 -7.39 -2.42 -11.53
N ALA A 85 -8.15 -3.45 -11.91
CA ALA A 85 -8.09 -4.05 -13.24
C ALA A 85 -8.77 -3.20 -14.33
N VAL A 86 -9.78 -2.40 -13.96
CA VAL A 86 -10.58 -1.61 -14.91
C VAL A 86 -9.89 -0.27 -15.26
N ALA A 87 -9.18 0.34 -14.31
CA ALA A 87 -8.46 1.60 -14.55
C ALA A 87 -7.11 1.41 -15.29
N ASN A 88 -6.37 0.34 -15.02
CA ASN A 88 -5.08 0.06 -15.67
C ASN A 88 -5.18 -0.89 -16.87
N GLY A 89 -6.27 -1.65 -17.02
CA GLY A 89 -6.45 -2.64 -18.08
C GLY A 89 -7.16 -2.13 -19.35
N MET A 90 -7.76 -0.95 -19.33
CA MET A 90 -8.56 -0.44 -20.47
C MET A 90 -7.71 0.18 -21.59
N HIS A 91 -6.46 0.56 -21.30
CA HIS A 91 -5.64 1.38 -22.21
C HIS A 91 -4.71 0.64 -23.20
N PRO A 92 -4.23 -0.60 -22.96
CA PRO A 92 -3.41 -1.29 -23.96
C PRO A 92 -4.19 -1.73 -25.21
N ALA A 93 -5.52 -1.91 -25.10
CA ALA A 93 -6.35 -2.43 -26.19
C ALA A 93 -6.59 -1.43 -27.33
N TYR A 94 -6.46 -0.11 -27.07
CA TYR A 94 -6.78 0.94 -28.04
C TYR A 94 -5.56 1.67 -28.60
N MET A 95 -4.33 1.24 -28.27
CA MET A 95 -3.08 1.80 -28.82
C MET A 95 -2.60 1.09 -30.10
N ASN A 96 -3.14 -0.08 -30.44
CA ASN A 96 -2.80 -0.80 -31.67
C ASN A 96 -4.02 -0.86 -32.59
N GLY A 97 -3.98 -0.08 -33.68
CA GLY A 97 -5.05 0.02 -34.67
C GLY A 97 -5.29 -1.25 -35.48
N SER A 98 -5.98 -2.23 -34.90
CA SER A 98 -6.59 -3.34 -35.65
C SER A 98 -8.05 -3.49 -35.23
N VAL A 99 -8.94 -2.94 -36.05
CA VAL A 99 -10.38 -3.19 -35.99
C VAL A 99 -10.67 -4.33 -36.95
N THR A 100 -10.89 -5.54 -36.44
CA THR A 100 -11.55 -6.60 -37.20
C THR A 100 -13.04 -6.61 -36.86
N HIS A 101 -13.83 -6.03 -37.77
CA HIS A 101 -15.27 -6.28 -37.83
C HIS A 101 -15.51 -7.78 -38.04
N THR A 102 -16.26 -8.40 -37.14
CA THR A 102 -16.96 -9.65 -37.46
C THR A 102 -18.45 -9.45 -37.23
N ASN A 103 -19.15 -9.32 -38.35
CA ASN A 103 -20.60 -9.48 -38.50
C ASN A 103 -21.02 -10.88 -38.06
N GLN A 104 -21.96 -11.00 -37.13
CA GLN A 104 -22.90 -12.14 -37.12
C GLN A 104 -24.31 -11.66 -36.72
N SER A 105 -25.22 -11.82 -37.68
CA SER A 105 -26.68 -11.67 -37.57
C SER A 105 -27.32 -12.85 -36.81
N PRO A 106 -28.60 -12.75 -36.38
CA PRO A 106 -29.15 -13.47 -35.23
C PRO A 106 -29.95 -14.73 -35.60
N PRO A 107 -30.31 -15.60 -34.63
CA PRO A 107 -31.47 -16.44 -34.76
C PRO A 107 -32.65 -15.97 -33.89
N GLN A 108 -33.82 -16.22 -34.45
CA GLN A 108 -35.13 -15.70 -34.12
C GLN A 108 -35.76 -16.37 -32.88
N SER A 109 -36.59 -15.60 -32.20
CA SER A 109 -37.62 -16.06 -31.27
C SER A 109 -38.65 -16.97 -31.94
N LYS A 110 -39.00 -18.10 -31.30
CA LYS A 110 -40.29 -18.78 -31.49
C LYS A 110 -41.04 -18.97 -30.16
N LYS A 111 -42.34 -18.72 -30.29
CA LYS A 111 -43.44 -18.57 -29.32
C LYS A 111 -43.77 -19.78 -28.43
N ARG A 112 -44.21 -19.43 -27.21
CA ARG A 112 -45.43 -19.82 -26.44
C ARG A 112 -45.96 -21.26 -26.49
N ASN A 113 -46.22 -21.81 -25.31
CA ASN A 113 -47.54 -22.22 -24.76
C ASN A 113 -47.30 -22.93 -23.40
N ALA A 114 -48.23 -23.12 -22.46
CA ALA A 114 -49.36 -22.40 -21.88
C ALA A 114 -49.89 -23.35 -20.77
N HIS A 115 -50.57 -22.79 -19.76
CA HIS A 115 -51.49 -23.44 -18.81
C HIS A 115 -50.96 -24.17 -17.55
N GLU A 116 -51.18 -23.49 -16.42
CA GLU A 116 -51.98 -23.90 -15.23
C GLU A 116 -51.78 -25.27 -14.57
N ALA A 117 -51.54 -25.26 -13.27
CA ALA A 117 -52.55 -25.71 -12.30
C ALA A 117 -52.20 -25.22 -10.88
N GLU A 118 -53.24 -24.79 -10.18
CA GLU A 118 -53.31 -24.24 -8.84
C GLU A 118 -52.89 -25.23 -7.75
N GLU A 119 -52.25 -24.74 -6.67
CA GLU A 119 -52.89 -24.79 -5.34
C GLU A 119 -52.20 -23.84 -4.36
N SER A 120 -53.03 -22.92 -3.87
CA SER A 120 -52.90 -22.07 -2.69
C SER A 120 -52.71 -22.96 -1.42
N GLN A 121 -52.22 -22.54 -0.24
CA GLN A 121 -52.46 -21.30 0.50
C GLN A 121 -51.72 -21.36 1.87
N VAL A 122 -51.55 -20.19 2.53
CA VAL A 122 -51.24 -19.95 3.97
C VAL A 122 -49.75 -19.99 4.37
N GLU A 123 -49.09 -18.98 4.97
CA GLU A 123 -49.51 -17.79 5.70
C GLU A 123 -48.43 -16.68 5.63
N GLN A 124 -48.87 -15.43 5.70
CA GLN A 124 -48.02 -14.27 5.94
C GLN A 124 -47.48 -14.30 7.38
N THR A 125 -46.17 -14.07 7.56
CA THR A 125 -45.62 -13.04 8.46
C THR A 125 -44.09 -13.15 8.56
N GLN A 126 -43.45 -11.99 8.72
CA GLN A 126 -42.04 -11.76 9.09
C GLN A 126 -41.01 -11.64 7.95
N ALA A 127 -40.78 -10.38 7.62
CA ALA A 127 -39.54 -9.89 7.03
C ALA A 127 -38.33 -10.09 7.97
N ASN A 128 -37.17 -10.25 7.32
CA ASN A 128 -35.83 -9.79 7.72
C ASN A 128 -35.02 -10.56 8.78
N VAL A 129 -34.27 -11.60 8.35
CA VAL A 129 -32.97 -11.98 8.95
C VAL A 129 -31.99 -12.51 7.86
N PRO A 130 -30.81 -11.88 7.64
CA PRO A 130 -29.75 -12.38 6.74
C PRO A 130 -28.89 -13.53 7.32
N PRO A 131 -28.16 -14.29 6.48
CA PRO A 131 -27.77 -15.70 6.71
C PRO A 131 -26.58 -15.97 7.66
N TRP A 132 -26.18 -15.03 8.51
CA TRP A 132 -24.93 -15.11 9.28
C TRP A 132 -25.10 -15.55 10.74
N ARG A 133 -26.31 -15.95 11.15
CA ARG A 133 -26.64 -16.33 12.53
C ARG A 133 -26.77 -17.85 12.73
N LYS A 134 -25.82 -18.63 12.20
CA LYS A 134 -25.66 -20.05 12.54
C LYS A 134 -24.22 -20.38 12.90
N THR A 135 -23.78 -19.99 14.09
CA THR A 135 -22.72 -20.73 14.82
C THR A 135 -23.01 -20.65 16.32
N ASN A 136 -23.22 -21.82 16.95
CA ASN A 136 -23.44 -21.98 18.39
C ASN A 136 -22.12 -21.74 19.15
N LEU A 137 -21.93 -20.52 19.66
CA LEU A 137 -20.79 -20.12 20.49
C LEU A 137 -20.92 -20.56 21.97
N ALA A 138 -22.00 -21.24 22.35
CA ALA A 138 -22.31 -21.57 23.74
C ALA A 138 -21.67 -22.86 24.28
N SER A 139 -20.87 -23.60 23.50
CA SER A 139 -20.31 -24.91 23.90
C SER A 139 -18.78 -24.98 23.97
N ARG A 140 -18.08 -23.84 24.12
CA ARG A 140 -16.61 -23.80 24.29
C ARG A 140 -16.10 -23.26 25.64
N MET A 141 -16.98 -23.13 26.63
CA MET A 141 -16.58 -22.82 28.01
C MET A 141 -17.15 -23.86 28.96
N THR A 142 -16.42 -24.97 29.15
CA THR A 142 -16.40 -25.76 30.39
C THR A 142 -15.30 -26.81 30.27
N PHE A 143 -14.33 -26.75 31.18
CA PHE A 143 -13.37 -27.84 31.43
C PHE A 143 -14.06 -28.91 32.28
N SER A 144 -13.97 -30.17 31.88
CA SER A 144 -14.14 -31.31 32.79
C SER A 144 -13.37 -32.53 32.28
N ASP A 145 -12.68 -33.17 33.22
CA ASP A 145 -11.79 -34.33 33.11
C ASP A 145 -12.46 -35.63 32.61
N GLY A 146 -11.64 -36.52 32.02
CA GLY A 146 -11.84 -37.98 32.16
C GLY A 146 -11.88 -38.84 30.90
N HIS A 147 -10.86 -39.71 30.78
CA HIS A 147 -10.84 -41.06 30.18
C HIS A 147 -10.93 -41.30 28.64
N ASN A 148 -9.73 -41.47 28.06
CA ASN A 148 -9.19 -42.65 27.34
C ASN A 148 -10.15 -43.60 26.58
N GLU A 149 -10.10 -43.58 25.23
CA GLU A 149 -10.17 -44.79 24.40
C GLU A 149 -9.32 -44.67 23.12
N LYS A 150 -8.63 -45.77 22.81
CA LYS A 150 -7.75 -45.98 21.66
C LYS A 150 -8.54 -46.01 20.34
N ARG A 151 -8.15 -45.21 19.34
CA ARG A 151 -8.43 -45.54 17.93
C ARG A 151 -7.33 -45.08 16.96
N GLN A 152 -6.50 -46.05 16.60
CA GLN A 152 -5.80 -46.29 15.32
C GLN A 152 -5.13 -45.12 14.56
N LYS A 153 -3.79 -45.17 14.53
CA LYS A 153 -2.93 -44.54 13.52
C LYS A 153 -3.33 -45.01 12.11
N LYS A 154 -3.73 -44.07 11.25
CA LYS A 154 -3.64 -44.21 9.80
C LYS A 154 -3.00 -42.94 9.23
N ASN A 155 -1.82 -43.10 8.64
CA ASN A 155 -1.15 -42.05 7.86
C ASN A 155 -2.08 -41.57 6.74
N VAL A 156 -2.43 -40.29 6.75
CA VAL A 156 -2.89 -39.55 5.57
C VAL A 156 -2.14 -38.22 5.57
N LEU A 157 -0.92 -38.28 5.06
CA LEU A 157 -0.26 -37.15 4.41
C LEU A 157 -0.85 -37.05 3.00
N ALA A 158 -1.03 -35.81 2.54
CA ALA A 158 -1.56 -35.39 1.23
C ALA A 158 -3.09 -35.43 1.10
N ASP A 159 -3.74 -34.30 1.39
CA ASP A 159 -4.54 -33.58 0.39
C ASP A 159 -5.22 -32.35 1.01
N ALA A 160 -4.57 -31.20 0.85
CA ALA A 160 -5.22 -29.90 0.97
C ALA A 160 -4.61 -28.96 -0.09
N ALA A 161 -4.65 -29.41 -1.35
CA ALA A 161 -4.34 -28.57 -2.48
C ALA A 161 -5.55 -27.68 -2.81
N SER A 162 -5.42 -26.41 -2.44
CA SER A 162 -5.69 -25.24 -3.27
C SER A 162 -6.78 -25.41 -4.35
N LYS A 163 -7.92 -24.75 -4.14
CA LYS A 163 -8.89 -24.37 -5.18
C LYS A 163 -8.26 -23.34 -6.15
N PHE A 164 -7.25 -23.76 -6.91
CA PHE A 164 -6.78 -23.06 -8.09
C PHE A 164 -7.13 -23.91 -9.31
N ASP A 165 -7.63 -23.25 -10.35
CA ASP A 165 -8.03 -23.89 -11.59
C ASP A 165 -6.86 -24.67 -12.19
N GLN A 166 -7.03 -25.99 -12.34
CA GLN A 166 -5.99 -26.92 -12.80
C GLN A 166 -5.47 -26.51 -14.19
N ALA A 167 -6.33 -25.88 -14.99
CA ALA A 167 -5.99 -25.34 -16.31
C ALA A 167 -5.01 -24.14 -16.25
N GLU A 168 -5.04 -23.34 -15.18
CA GLU A 168 -4.13 -22.22 -14.94
C GLU A 168 -2.73 -22.73 -14.58
N LEU A 169 -2.67 -23.81 -13.78
CA LEU A 169 -1.44 -24.50 -13.39
C LEU A 169 -0.79 -25.21 -14.58
N ASP A 170 -1.58 -25.81 -15.46
CA ASP A 170 -1.07 -26.45 -16.67
C ASP A 170 -0.57 -25.43 -17.71
N LYS A 171 -1.27 -24.29 -17.86
CA LYS A 171 -0.75 -23.12 -18.61
C LYS A 171 0.52 -22.52 -18.01
N ARG A 172 0.73 -22.65 -16.69
CA ARG A 172 1.98 -22.24 -16.02
C ARG A 172 3.09 -23.27 -16.26
N ARG A 173 2.81 -24.57 -16.22
CA ARG A 173 3.79 -25.63 -16.55
C ARG A 173 4.25 -25.55 -18.00
N GLN A 174 3.33 -25.30 -18.94
CA GLN A 174 3.65 -25.14 -20.37
C GLN A 174 4.56 -23.92 -20.64
N ARG A 175 4.52 -22.90 -19.79
CA ARG A 175 5.40 -21.71 -19.90
C ARG A 175 6.85 -21.98 -19.47
N PHE A 176 7.10 -23.03 -18.67
CA PHE A 176 8.44 -23.38 -18.17
C PHE A 176 9.05 -24.64 -18.83
N GLN A 177 8.38 -25.25 -19.82
CA GLN A 177 8.88 -26.43 -20.55
C GLN A 177 9.52 -26.08 -21.92
N LEU A 178 10.20 -24.94 -22.03
CA LEU A 178 11.14 -24.71 -23.12
C LEU A 178 12.54 -25.16 -22.68
N GLY A 179 12.84 -26.42 -22.97
CA GLY A 179 14.19 -26.95 -22.97
C GLY A 179 14.32 -28.30 -22.28
N HIS A 180 14.04 -29.39 -23.00
CA HIS A 180 14.84 -30.62 -23.03
C HIS A 180 14.21 -31.62 -24.02
N ASN A 181 14.68 -31.62 -25.26
CA ASN A 181 15.15 -32.80 -25.99
C ASN A 181 15.39 -32.44 -27.46
N GLY A 182 16.63 -32.63 -27.90
CA GLY A 182 17.08 -32.26 -29.22
C GLY A 182 16.50 -33.13 -30.32
N THR A 183 16.32 -32.54 -31.50
CA THR A 183 16.68 -33.15 -32.79
C THR A 183 16.89 -32.03 -33.81
N LYS A 184 17.87 -32.24 -34.69
CA LYS A 184 18.43 -31.32 -35.69
C LYS A 184 17.40 -30.81 -36.69
N THR A 185 17.33 -29.50 -36.92
CA THR A 185 16.90 -28.92 -38.21
C THR A 185 17.72 -27.66 -38.52
N THR A 186 18.44 -27.70 -39.63
CA THR A 186 19.16 -26.57 -40.24
C THR A 186 18.16 -25.57 -40.84
N PRO A 187 18.29 -24.25 -40.61
CA PRO A 187 17.56 -23.24 -41.38
C PRO A 187 18.34 -22.88 -42.68
N PRO A 188 17.64 -22.64 -43.80
CA PRO A 188 18.26 -22.32 -45.08
C PRO A 188 18.43 -20.81 -45.21
N TRP A 189 19.46 -20.23 -44.58
CA TRP A 189 20.09 -19.00 -45.10
C TRP A 189 21.44 -18.79 -44.40
N GLY A 190 22.51 -18.90 -45.17
CA GLY A 190 23.88 -18.69 -44.69
C GLY A 190 24.14 -17.22 -44.36
N SER A 191 24.49 -16.97 -43.12
CA SER A 191 25.39 -15.88 -42.73
C SER A 191 26.15 -16.37 -41.50
N PRO A 192 27.50 -16.35 -41.51
CA PRO A 192 28.27 -16.74 -40.35
C PRO A 192 28.13 -15.62 -39.32
N ARG A 193 27.11 -15.71 -38.45
CA ARG A 193 27.15 -14.99 -37.19
C ARG A 193 28.20 -15.71 -36.36
N LYS A 194 29.32 -15.02 -36.20
CA LYS A 194 30.34 -15.32 -35.21
C LYS A 194 29.59 -15.46 -33.88
N ASP A 195 29.62 -16.66 -33.30
CA ASP A 195 29.19 -16.91 -31.92
C ASP A 195 30.19 -16.15 -31.03
N GLU A 196 30.01 -14.83 -30.91
CA GLU A 196 30.69 -14.01 -29.92
C GLU A 196 29.83 -13.95 -28.66
N ASP A 197 30.40 -14.56 -27.64
CA ASP A 197 30.20 -14.33 -26.22
C ASP A 197 28.94 -14.92 -25.58
N ASP A 198 29.15 -16.13 -25.02
CA ASP A 198 28.65 -16.49 -23.69
C ASP A 198 28.73 -15.26 -22.77
N MET A 199 27.61 -14.56 -22.61
CA MET A 199 27.48 -13.47 -21.66
C MET A 199 27.90 -13.99 -20.28
N PRO A 200 28.93 -13.41 -19.64
CA PRO A 200 29.43 -13.93 -18.39
C PRO A 200 28.31 -13.95 -17.36
N THR A 201 27.92 -15.14 -16.91
CA THR A 201 26.82 -15.35 -15.96
C THR A 201 27.24 -14.98 -14.52
N GLY A 202 28.19 -14.05 -14.38
CA GLY A 202 28.80 -13.63 -13.14
C GLY A 202 28.41 -12.20 -12.74
N PRO A 203 28.56 -11.83 -11.46
CA PRO A 203 28.31 -10.47 -10.97
C PRO A 203 29.17 -9.46 -11.75
N VAL A 204 28.53 -8.45 -12.34
CA VAL A 204 29.21 -7.38 -13.09
C VAL A 204 30.01 -6.54 -12.11
N VAL A 205 31.34 -6.63 -12.12
CA VAL A 205 32.21 -5.74 -11.34
C VAL A 205 32.24 -4.37 -12.00
N GLY A 206 31.83 -3.35 -11.27
CA GLY A 206 31.74 -1.99 -11.79
C GLY A 206 33.10 -1.32 -12.00
N THR A 207 33.21 -0.43 -12.99
CA THR A 207 34.42 0.36 -13.28
C THR A 207 34.19 1.87 -13.19
N ASN A 208 33.00 2.31 -12.81
CA ASN A 208 32.67 3.74 -12.72
C ASN A 208 33.33 4.40 -11.50
N GLU A 209 34.16 5.43 -11.71
CA GLU A 209 34.85 6.14 -10.63
C GLU A 209 34.10 7.38 -10.10
N ASN A 210 32.98 7.77 -10.72
CA ASN A 210 32.23 8.94 -10.29
C ASN A 210 31.58 8.67 -8.93
N LEU A 211 31.73 9.61 -7.99
CA LEU A 211 31.08 9.50 -6.67
C LEU A 211 29.58 9.76 -6.77
N GLU A 212 29.19 10.71 -7.62
CA GLU A 212 27.79 11.03 -7.86
C GLU A 212 27.25 10.29 -9.08
N LYS A 213 26.08 9.69 -8.92
CA LYS A 213 25.43 8.95 -10.00
C LYS A 213 23.93 8.93 -9.73
N SER A 214 23.14 9.50 -10.64
CA SER A 214 21.69 9.47 -10.54
C SER A 214 21.13 8.04 -10.59
N TYR A 215 20.09 7.78 -9.81
CA TYR A 215 19.38 6.50 -9.83
C TYR A 215 18.55 6.35 -11.11
N PHE A 216 18.69 5.20 -11.77
CA PHE A 216 17.87 4.81 -12.92
C PHE A 216 17.35 3.39 -12.72
N ARG A 217 16.07 3.12 -13.02
CA ARG A 217 15.55 1.75 -13.01
C ARG A 217 16.18 0.98 -14.17
N LEU A 218 16.77 -0.18 -13.88
CA LEU A 218 17.38 -1.03 -14.89
C LEU A 218 16.30 -1.75 -15.68
N THR A 219 16.28 -1.57 -17.00
CA THR A 219 15.44 -2.31 -17.95
C THR A 219 16.24 -3.31 -18.79
N ALA A 220 17.57 -3.29 -18.64
CA ALA A 220 18.52 -4.15 -19.32
C ALA A 220 19.66 -4.52 -18.36
N PRO A 221 20.46 -5.56 -18.67
CA PRO A 221 21.66 -5.88 -17.90
C PRO A 221 22.58 -4.66 -17.75
N PRO A 222 23.02 -4.34 -16.52
CA PRO A 222 23.84 -3.16 -16.26
C PRO A 222 25.24 -3.35 -16.85
N LYS A 223 25.73 -2.33 -17.56
CA LYS A 223 27.11 -2.31 -18.08
C LYS A 223 28.10 -1.99 -16.96
N ALA A 224 29.27 -2.62 -16.96
CA ALA A 224 30.32 -2.40 -15.97
C ALA A 224 30.71 -0.92 -15.79
N GLU A 225 30.78 -0.18 -16.90
CA GLU A 225 31.09 1.27 -16.93
C GLU A 225 30.05 2.15 -16.21
N THR A 226 28.84 1.65 -16.00
CA THR A 226 27.77 2.38 -15.32
C THR A 226 27.68 2.07 -13.82
N VAL A 227 28.43 1.09 -13.32
CA VAL A 227 28.35 0.61 -11.95
C VAL A 227 29.62 1.00 -11.20
N ARG A 228 29.50 1.54 -9.98
CA ARG A 228 30.65 1.92 -9.16
C ARG A 228 31.25 0.71 -8.41
N PRO A 229 32.57 0.49 -8.41
CA PRO A 229 33.20 -0.57 -7.62
C PRO A 229 33.16 -0.25 -6.11
N LEU A 230 33.36 -1.28 -5.28
CA LEU A 230 33.23 -1.19 -3.81
C LEU A 230 34.03 -0.05 -3.16
N HIS A 231 35.24 0.23 -3.62
CA HIS A 231 36.06 1.29 -3.03
C HIS A 231 35.48 2.70 -3.32
N VAL A 232 34.85 2.90 -4.49
CA VAL A 232 34.13 4.13 -4.85
C VAL A 232 32.81 4.21 -4.09
N LEU A 233 32.09 3.09 -3.92
CA LEU A 233 30.87 3.04 -3.11
C LEU A 233 31.12 3.47 -1.66
N LYS A 234 32.26 3.06 -1.07
CA LYS A 234 32.68 3.51 0.27
C LYS A 234 32.91 5.02 0.34
N LYS A 235 33.63 5.58 -0.63
CA LYS A 235 33.85 7.04 -0.75
C LYS A 235 32.53 7.79 -0.96
N THR A 236 31.64 7.23 -1.78
CA THR A 236 30.30 7.77 -2.03
C THR A 236 29.49 7.85 -0.75
N LEU A 237 29.45 6.78 0.06
CA LEU A 237 28.71 6.80 1.33
C LEU A 237 29.21 7.91 2.26
N ALA A 238 30.54 8.08 2.38
CA ALA A 238 31.11 9.15 3.21
C ALA A 238 30.65 10.54 2.74
N MET A 239 30.76 10.79 1.44
CA MET A 239 30.30 12.04 0.82
C MET A 239 28.79 12.27 1.03
N LEU A 240 27.95 11.24 0.87
CA LEU A 240 26.50 11.36 1.08
C LEU A 240 26.14 11.69 2.54
N VAL A 241 26.84 11.10 3.50
CA VAL A 241 26.63 11.41 4.93
C VAL A 241 27.02 12.86 5.23
N GLU A 242 28.11 13.37 4.67
CA GLU A 242 28.52 14.77 4.82
C GLU A 242 27.52 15.73 4.17
N LYS A 243 27.09 15.45 2.93
CA LYS A 243 26.08 16.26 2.24
C LYS A 243 24.74 16.25 2.94
N TRP A 244 24.33 15.13 3.53
CA TRP A 244 23.10 15.11 4.34
C TRP A 244 23.18 16.04 5.53
N LYS A 245 24.32 16.03 6.24
CA LYS A 245 24.55 16.91 7.39
C LYS A 245 24.61 18.39 7.01
N ALA A 246 25.19 18.72 5.86
CA ALA A 246 25.34 20.09 5.39
C ALA A 246 24.04 20.67 4.80
N ASP A 247 23.47 19.99 3.80
CA ASP A 247 22.45 20.59 2.92
C ASP A 247 21.03 20.12 3.26
N LYS A 248 20.87 18.99 3.97
CA LYS A 248 19.59 18.31 4.26
C LYS A 248 18.66 18.15 3.03
N ASN A 249 19.23 18.12 1.83
CA ASN A 249 18.47 17.97 0.59
C ASN A 249 18.04 16.51 0.39
N TYR A 250 16.83 16.18 0.84
CA TYR A 250 16.33 14.80 0.82
C TYR A 250 16.17 14.22 -0.59
N ASN A 251 15.69 15.01 -1.56
CA ASN A 251 15.47 14.53 -2.92
C ASN A 251 16.78 14.06 -3.58
N TYR A 252 17.84 14.86 -3.43
CA TYR A 252 19.17 14.49 -3.89
C TYR A 252 19.69 13.25 -3.14
N ILE A 253 19.65 13.26 -1.79
CA ILE A 253 20.18 12.18 -0.96
C ILE A 253 19.47 10.85 -1.24
N CYS A 254 18.14 10.84 -1.30
CA CYS A 254 17.34 9.67 -1.62
C CYS A 254 17.69 9.10 -3.01
N ASN A 255 17.82 9.97 -4.03
CA ASN A 255 18.23 9.55 -5.37
C ASN A 255 19.62 8.88 -5.35
N GLN A 256 20.59 9.48 -4.66
CA GLN A 256 21.95 8.98 -4.60
C GLN A 256 22.07 7.68 -3.80
N PHE A 257 21.34 7.54 -2.69
CA PHE A 257 21.30 6.29 -1.93
C PHE A 257 20.60 5.17 -2.70
N LYS A 258 19.57 5.45 -3.49
CA LYS A 258 18.96 4.47 -4.41
C LYS A 258 19.98 3.96 -5.42
N SER A 259 20.73 4.87 -6.02
CA SER A 259 21.82 4.54 -6.95
C SER A 259 22.91 3.70 -6.28
N LEU A 260 23.31 4.07 -5.05
CA LEU A 260 24.31 3.35 -4.26
C LEU A 260 23.86 1.91 -3.93
N ARG A 261 22.62 1.75 -3.46
CA ARG A 261 22.01 0.44 -3.16
C ARG A 261 21.84 -0.43 -4.42
N GLN A 262 21.51 0.19 -5.55
CA GLN A 262 21.41 -0.51 -6.83
C GLN A 262 22.77 -1.07 -7.25
N ASP A 263 23.85 -0.29 -7.17
CA ASP A 263 25.19 -0.75 -7.53
C ASP A 263 25.63 -1.94 -6.65
N LEU A 264 25.32 -1.90 -5.35
CA LEU A 264 25.57 -3.02 -4.43
C LEU A 264 24.78 -4.29 -4.82
N THR A 265 23.52 -4.10 -5.24
CA THR A 265 22.62 -5.20 -5.62
C THR A 265 23.09 -5.87 -6.91
N VAL A 266 23.41 -5.08 -7.93
CA VAL A 266 23.92 -5.54 -9.23
C VAL A 266 25.24 -6.32 -9.09
N GLN A 267 26.12 -5.86 -8.21
CA GLN A 267 27.40 -6.52 -7.93
C GLN A 267 27.27 -7.71 -6.97
N HIS A 268 26.05 -8.01 -6.48
CA HIS A 268 25.80 -9.03 -5.47
C HIS A 268 26.64 -8.87 -4.18
N ILE A 269 26.97 -7.63 -3.81
CA ILE A 269 27.80 -7.33 -2.63
C ILE A 269 26.92 -7.36 -1.38
N LYS A 270 27.07 -8.41 -0.56
CA LYS A 270 26.38 -8.58 0.72
C LYS A 270 27.39 -8.70 1.86
N ASN A 271 27.78 -7.56 2.43
CA ASN A 271 28.69 -7.51 3.57
C ASN A 271 28.25 -6.45 4.59
N ALA A 272 29.03 -6.25 5.65
CA ALA A 272 28.74 -5.27 6.69
C ALA A 272 28.60 -3.82 6.15
N PHE A 273 29.30 -3.48 5.05
CA PHE A 273 29.14 -2.19 4.40
C PHE A 273 27.76 -2.06 3.75
N THR A 274 27.28 -3.10 3.07
CA THR A 274 25.91 -3.13 2.51
C THR A 274 24.88 -2.89 3.61
N VAL A 275 24.98 -3.60 4.74
CA VAL A 275 24.09 -3.39 5.90
C VAL A 275 24.10 -1.93 6.33
N LYS A 276 25.29 -1.34 6.55
CA LYS A 276 25.44 0.06 6.94
C LYS A 276 24.79 1.05 5.96
N VAL A 277 24.91 0.82 4.65
CA VAL A 277 24.29 1.66 3.62
C VAL A 277 22.76 1.65 3.75
N TYR A 278 22.17 0.45 3.91
CA TYR A 278 20.72 0.32 4.05
C TYR A 278 20.21 0.91 5.36
N GLU A 279 20.92 0.71 6.48
CA GLU A 279 20.53 1.29 7.76
C GLU A 279 20.54 2.82 7.73
N ILE A 280 21.60 3.43 7.19
CA ILE A 280 21.70 4.89 7.10
C ILE A 280 20.58 5.45 6.22
N HIS A 281 20.34 4.84 5.06
CA HIS A 281 19.27 5.30 4.18
C HIS A 281 17.90 5.16 4.84
N ALA A 282 17.63 4.05 5.53
CA ALA A 282 16.39 3.84 6.25
C ALA A 282 16.17 4.88 7.36
N ARG A 283 17.21 5.22 8.13
CA ARG A 283 17.16 6.27 9.17
C ARG A 283 16.86 7.64 8.58
N ILE A 284 17.52 8.00 7.47
CA ILE A 284 17.25 9.26 6.75
C ILE A 284 15.81 9.31 6.23
N SER A 285 15.30 8.19 5.68
CA SER A 285 13.91 8.12 5.22
C SER A 285 12.91 8.27 6.35
N LEU A 286 13.17 7.71 7.54
CA LEU A 286 12.34 7.91 8.73
C LEU A 286 12.33 9.38 9.18
N GLU A 287 13.50 10.04 9.24
CA GLU A 287 13.60 11.46 9.59
C GLU A 287 12.78 12.37 8.65
N LYS A 288 12.55 11.94 7.40
CA LYS A 288 11.75 12.69 6.41
C LYS A 288 10.33 12.16 6.19
N GLY A 289 9.92 11.14 6.93
CA GLY A 289 8.57 10.56 6.80
C GLY A 289 8.33 9.78 5.49
N ASP A 290 9.38 9.38 4.78
CA ASP A 290 9.26 8.58 3.55
C ASP A 290 9.19 7.09 3.90
N LEU A 291 7.99 6.66 4.30
CA LEU A 291 7.73 5.27 4.69
C LEU A 291 7.88 4.28 3.53
N GLY A 292 7.71 4.73 2.28
CA GLY A 292 7.89 3.90 1.10
C GLY A 292 9.34 3.48 0.92
N GLU A 293 10.27 4.42 1.04
CA GLU A 293 11.70 4.13 0.98
C GLU A 293 12.22 3.40 2.22
N TYR A 294 11.72 3.77 3.40
CA TYR A 294 12.02 3.04 4.62
C TYR A 294 11.61 1.57 4.50
N ASN A 295 10.39 1.26 4.04
CA ASN A 295 9.90 -0.11 3.92
C ASN A 295 10.71 -0.94 2.91
N GLN A 296 11.12 -0.32 1.78
CA GLN A 296 12.04 -0.96 0.83
C GLN A 296 13.38 -1.30 1.48
N CYS A 297 13.97 -0.36 2.25
CA CYS A 297 15.23 -0.59 2.94
C CYS A 297 15.10 -1.69 4.00
N GLN A 298 14.02 -1.63 4.78
CA GLN A 298 13.75 -2.58 5.85
C GLN A 298 13.56 -4.01 5.31
N THR A 299 12.87 -4.18 4.18
CA THR A 299 12.66 -5.50 3.56
C THR A 299 14.00 -6.11 3.15
N GLN A 300 14.89 -5.30 2.59
CA GLN A 300 16.23 -5.76 2.25
C GLN A 300 17.10 -6.02 3.49
N LEU A 301 16.98 -5.20 4.54
CA LEU A 301 17.69 -5.40 5.80
C LEU A 301 17.29 -6.72 6.47
N LYS A 302 16.00 -7.13 6.42
CA LYS A 302 15.57 -8.45 6.91
C LYS A 302 16.38 -9.58 6.25
N ALA A 303 16.53 -9.54 4.93
CA ALA A 303 17.32 -10.52 4.19
C ALA A 303 18.82 -10.44 4.49
N LEU A 304 19.36 -9.24 4.70
CA LEU A 304 20.79 -9.06 5.04
C LEU A 304 21.12 -9.52 6.48
N TYR A 305 20.23 -9.30 7.44
CA TYR A 305 20.44 -9.74 8.83
C TYR A 305 20.38 -11.25 8.97
N ALA A 306 19.62 -11.95 8.12
CA ALA A 306 19.63 -13.42 8.08
C ALA A 306 21.02 -13.99 7.72
N LEU A 307 21.92 -13.18 7.14
CA LEU A 307 23.30 -13.56 6.82
C LEU A 307 24.29 -13.29 7.97
N ASN A 308 23.84 -12.76 9.11
CA ASN A 308 24.67 -12.46 10.28
C ASN A 308 25.88 -11.55 10.00
N LEU A 309 25.70 -10.53 9.16
CA LEU A 309 26.75 -9.61 8.71
C LEU A 309 27.01 -8.42 9.66
N GLY A 310 26.48 -8.48 10.89
CA GLY A 310 26.52 -7.38 11.87
C GLY A 310 25.40 -6.34 11.67
N GLY A 311 25.60 -5.14 12.21
CA GLY A 311 24.63 -4.03 12.18
C GLY A 311 23.74 -3.98 13.42
N ASN A 312 22.54 -3.43 13.26
CA ASN A 312 21.59 -3.12 14.33
C ASN A 312 20.26 -3.90 14.17
N PRO A 313 20.27 -5.24 14.16
CA PRO A 313 19.07 -6.04 13.88
C PRO A 313 17.94 -5.79 14.88
N ALA A 314 18.26 -5.58 16.17
CA ALA A 314 17.25 -5.34 17.20
C ALA A 314 16.48 -4.02 16.99
N GLU A 315 17.19 -2.96 16.60
CA GLU A 315 16.61 -1.65 16.28
C GLU A 315 15.60 -1.77 15.13
N PHE A 316 16.03 -2.39 14.03
CA PHE A 316 15.18 -2.53 12.84
C PHE A 316 14.05 -3.55 13.00
N LYS A 317 14.20 -4.55 13.88
CA LYS A 317 13.08 -5.42 14.31
C LYS A 317 12.03 -4.60 15.07
N ALA A 318 12.44 -3.74 16.00
CA ALA A 318 11.52 -2.85 16.72
C ALA A 318 10.78 -1.91 15.75
N TYR A 319 11.49 -1.28 14.81
CA TYR A 319 10.88 -0.43 13.79
C TYR A 319 9.92 -1.20 12.87
N ARG A 320 10.19 -2.47 12.56
CA ARG A 320 9.27 -3.32 11.79
C ARG A 320 7.96 -3.57 12.53
N ILE A 321 8.02 -3.81 13.85
CA ILE A 321 6.83 -3.96 14.70
C ILE A 321 6.00 -2.66 14.68
N LEU A 322 6.63 -1.51 14.90
CA LEU A 322 5.96 -0.21 14.88
C LEU A 322 5.36 0.11 13.49
N TYR A 323 6.03 -0.25 12.41
CA TYR A 323 5.51 -0.11 11.05
C TYR A 323 4.26 -0.96 10.81
N PHE A 324 4.20 -2.19 11.36
CA PHE A 324 2.98 -3.01 11.28
C PHE A 324 1.83 -2.50 12.15
N VAL A 325 2.16 -1.88 13.28
CA VAL A 325 1.17 -1.15 14.10
C VAL A 325 0.59 0.03 13.30
N TYR A 326 1.44 0.79 12.61
CA TYR A 326 1.02 1.90 11.76
C TYR A 326 0.09 1.44 10.63
N THR A 327 0.53 0.46 9.84
CA THR A 327 -0.19 -0.07 8.67
C THR A 327 -1.39 -0.95 9.02
N CYS A 328 -1.63 -1.23 10.30
CA CYS A 328 -2.68 -2.14 10.79
C CYS A 328 -2.65 -3.54 10.15
N ASN A 329 -1.48 -4.00 9.69
CA ASN A 329 -1.32 -5.29 9.03
C ASN A 329 -1.25 -6.43 10.04
N LYS A 330 -2.42 -6.99 10.38
CA LYS A 330 -2.53 -8.06 11.39
C LYS A 330 -1.82 -9.36 10.99
N THR A 331 -1.79 -9.69 9.70
CA THR A 331 -1.19 -10.92 9.20
C THR A 331 0.33 -10.88 9.37
N ASP A 332 0.99 -9.88 8.76
CA ASP A 332 2.44 -9.75 8.84
C ASP A 332 2.91 -9.49 10.28
N MET A 333 2.07 -8.86 11.09
CA MET A 333 2.35 -8.70 12.51
C MET A 333 2.41 -10.05 13.23
N ASN A 334 1.46 -10.96 12.98
CA ASN A 334 1.45 -12.28 13.59
C ASN A 334 2.66 -13.12 13.15
N ASP A 335 3.01 -13.06 11.86
CA ASP A 335 4.19 -13.75 11.33
C ASP A 335 5.48 -13.23 12.00
N MET A 336 5.61 -11.91 12.15
CA MET A 336 6.74 -11.32 12.86
C MET A 336 6.81 -11.77 14.33
N LEU A 337 5.68 -11.87 15.03
CA LEU A 337 5.68 -12.35 16.41
C LEU A 337 6.08 -13.82 16.54
N ALA A 338 5.79 -14.63 15.52
CA ALA A 338 6.22 -16.02 15.45
C ALA A 338 7.73 -16.14 15.16
N GLU A 339 8.30 -15.21 14.38
CA GLU A 339 9.74 -15.14 14.09
C GLU A 339 10.58 -14.67 15.30
N LEU A 340 9.98 -13.97 16.27
CA LEU A 340 10.69 -13.42 17.43
C LEU A 340 11.11 -14.50 18.43
N THR A 341 12.42 -14.57 18.70
CA THR A 341 12.97 -15.42 19.75
C THR A 341 12.73 -14.86 21.15
N LEU A 342 12.92 -15.67 22.20
CA LEU A 342 12.85 -15.20 23.59
C LEU A 342 13.92 -14.13 23.89
N ALA A 343 15.13 -14.29 23.32
CA ALA A 343 16.19 -13.32 23.45
C ALA A 343 15.80 -11.98 22.79
N ASP A 344 15.19 -12.01 21.60
CA ASP A 344 14.68 -10.79 20.96
C ASP A 344 13.66 -10.06 21.84
N LYS A 345 12.72 -10.80 22.45
CA LYS A 345 11.69 -10.23 23.32
C LYS A 345 12.24 -9.58 24.59
N SER A 346 13.44 -9.99 25.02
CA SER A 346 14.13 -9.38 26.17
C SER A 346 14.84 -8.08 25.83
N HIS A 347 15.12 -7.82 24.55
CA HIS A 347 15.82 -6.62 24.12
C HIS A 347 14.94 -5.38 24.34
N GLU A 348 15.52 -4.32 24.93
CA GLU A 348 14.80 -3.11 25.33
C GLU A 348 13.96 -2.48 24.21
N TRP A 349 14.56 -2.24 23.04
CA TRP A 349 13.85 -1.65 21.90
C TRP A 349 12.71 -2.51 21.35
N ILE A 350 12.90 -3.84 21.29
CA ILE A 350 11.86 -4.75 20.81
C ILE A 350 10.74 -4.84 21.84
N LYS A 351 11.09 -4.93 23.12
CA LYS A 351 10.14 -4.93 24.23
C LYS A 351 9.28 -3.67 24.21
N HIS A 352 9.89 -2.48 24.06
CA HIS A 352 9.17 -1.22 23.91
C HIS A 352 8.15 -1.27 22.76
N ALA A 353 8.56 -1.71 21.56
CA ALA A 353 7.66 -1.83 20.42
C ALA A 353 6.51 -2.83 20.65
N LEU A 354 6.78 -3.94 21.36
CA LEU A 354 5.76 -4.92 21.76
C LEU A 354 4.81 -4.36 22.81
N ASP A 355 5.30 -3.56 23.75
CA ASP A 355 4.52 -2.84 24.74
C ASP A 355 3.60 -1.81 24.08
N VAL A 356 4.08 -1.06 23.08
CA VAL A 356 3.29 -0.12 22.26
C VAL A 356 2.17 -0.87 21.51
N ARG A 357 2.50 -1.98 20.85
CA ARG A 357 1.50 -2.82 20.18
C ARG A 357 0.42 -3.29 21.18
N SER A 358 0.86 -3.75 22.34
CA SER A 358 -0.04 -4.33 23.36
C SER A 358 -0.93 -3.26 24.00
N SER A 359 -0.40 -2.05 24.27
CA SER A 359 -1.20 -0.94 24.80
C SER A 359 -2.30 -0.53 23.83
N LEU A 360 -2.01 -0.49 22.52
CA LEU A 360 -3.01 -0.18 21.51
C LEU A 360 -4.05 -1.28 21.35
N ALA A 361 -3.63 -2.55 21.35
CA ALA A 361 -4.55 -3.69 21.28
C ALA A 361 -5.53 -3.75 22.47
N LEU A 362 -5.07 -3.32 23.66
CA LEU A 362 -5.89 -3.25 24.87
C LEU A 362 -6.67 -1.94 25.02
N GLY A 363 -6.47 -0.96 24.12
CA GLY A 363 -7.07 0.38 24.23
C GLY A 363 -6.54 1.21 25.41
N ASN A 364 -5.36 0.87 25.95
CA ASN A 364 -4.73 1.57 27.05
C ASN A 364 -3.96 2.80 26.51
N TYR A 365 -4.68 3.89 26.27
CA TYR A 365 -4.13 5.15 25.79
C TYR A 365 -3.10 5.76 26.75
N HIS A 366 -3.33 5.65 28.07
CA HIS A 366 -2.42 6.15 29.08
C HIS A 366 -1.01 5.54 28.95
N LYS A 367 -0.94 4.20 28.91
CA LYS A 367 0.34 3.49 28.71
C LYS A 367 0.94 3.82 27.35
N PHE A 368 0.11 3.93 26.30
CA PHE A 368 0.59 4.26 24.95
C PHE A 368 1.30 5.62 24.90
N PHE A 369 0.70 6.68 25.46
CA PHE A 369 1.31 8.01 25.41
C PHE A 369 2.54 8.14 26.31
N ARG A 370 2.62 7.40 27.42
CA ARG A 370 3.89 7.27 28.17
C ARG A 370 4.98 6.63 27.31
N LEU A 371 4.69 5.51 26.65
CA LEU A 371 5.63 4.83 25.77
C LEU A 371 6.05 5.70 24.58
N TYR A 372 5.14 6.54 24.07
CA TYR A 372 5.43 7.50 23.02
C TYR A 372 6.48 8.53 23.46
N LEU A 373 6.32 9.11 24.65
CA LEU A 373 7.28 10.08 25.20
C LEU A 373 8.63 9.43 25.58
N GLU A 374 8.63 8.14 25.92
CA GLU A 374 9.83 7.36 26.25
C GLU A 374 10.50 6.70 25.03
N ALA A 375 10.00 6.96 23.81
CA ALA A 375 10.50 6.30 22.61
C ALA A 375 11.98 6.63 22.33
N GLN A 376 12.79 5.58 22.18
CA GLN A 376 14.22 5.69 21.88
C GLN A 376 14.52 5.67 20.38
N ASN A 377 15.71 6.11 20.01
CA ASN A 377 16.22 6.15 18.64
C ASN A 377 15.24 6.87 17.69
N MET A 378 14.91 6.25 16.55
CA MET A 378 13.96 6.77 15.57
C MET A 378 12.56 6.18 15.72
N GLY A 379 12.25 5.54 16.85
CA GLY A 379 10.93 4.95 17.10
C GLY A 379 9.81 5.99 17.11
N ALA A 380 10.08 7.19 17.65
CA ALA A 380 9.14 8.30 17.68
C ALA A 380 8.63 8.68 16.28
N TYR A 381 9.52 8.77 15.28
CA TYR A 381 9.13 9.09 13.89
C TYR A 381 8.11 8.10 13.30
N LEU A 382 8.17 6.83 13.69
CA LEU A 382 7.17 5.84 13.27
C LEU A 382 5.86 5.98 14.05
N MET A 383 5.95 6.33 15.33
CA MET A 383 4.76 6.54 16.18
C MET A 383 4.00 7.81 15.81
N ASP A 384 4.70 8.87 15.41
CA ASP A 384 4.12 10.12 14.91
C ASP A 384 3.13 9.87 13.76
N MET A 385 3.36 8.83 12.97
CA MET A 385 2.51 8.50 11.82
C MET A 385 1.10 8.05 12.19
N PHE A 386 0.89 7.60 13.44
CA PHE A 386 -0.41 7.20 13.92
C PHE A 386 -0.81 7.85 15.25
N VAL A 387 0.03 8.70 15.84
CA VAL A 387 -0.25 9.34 17.13
C VAL A 387 -1.54 10.16 17.10
N GLU A 388 -1.79 10.89 16.02
CA GLU A 388 -3.02 11.69 15.84
C GLU A 388 -4.27 10.81 15.84
N ARG A 389 -4.24 9.69 15.11
CA ARG A 389 -5.33 8.70 15.09
C ARG A 389 -5.61 8.17 16.50
N GLU A 390 -4.56 7.90 17.27
CA GLU A 390 -4.70 7.40 18.64
C GLU A 390 -5.13 8.48 19.64
N ARG A 391 -4.79 9.76 19.43
CA ARG A 391 -5.33 10.90 20.20
C ARG A 391 -6.84 11.00 20.04
N LEU A 392 -7.33 10.90 18.80
CA LEU A 392 -8.78 10.89 18.53
C LEU A 392 -9.49 9.67 19.14
N ASN A 393 -8.85 8.50 19.09
CA ASN A 393 -9.34 7.29 19.74
C ASN A 393 -9.46 7.46 21.25
N ALA A 394 -8.44 8.05 21.88
CA ALA A 394 -8.42 8.31 23.32
C ALA A 394 -9.49 9.34 23.71
N LEU A 395 -9.62 10.45 22.97
CA LEU A 395 -10.65 11.47 23.22
C LEU A 395 -12.07 10.90 23.13
N ALA A 396 -12.34 10.07 22.11
CA ALA A 396 -13.62 9.38 21.99
C ALA A 396 -13.88 8.48 23.21
N ASN A 397 -12.89 7.73 23.68
CA ASN A 397 -13.03 6.90 24.87
C ASN A 397 -13.25 7.74 26.15
N MET A 398 -12.47 8.81 26.35
CA MET A 398 -12.60 9.72 27.48
C MET A 398 -13.97 10.40 27.52
N SER A 399 -14.53 10.80 26.38
CA SER A 399 -15.84 11.45 26.29
C SER A 399 -17.01 10.60 26.82
N ARG A 400 -16.83 9.28 26.89
CA ARG A 400 -17.82 8.35 27.47
C ARG A 400 -17.69 8.23 28.99
N GLY A 401 -16.48 8.42 29.52
CA GLY A 401 -16.17 8.25 30.94
C GLY A 401 -16.21 9.55 31.75
N TYR A 402 -15.88 10.68 31.14
CA TYR A 402 -15.78 11.99 31.79
C TYR A 402 -16.86 12.95 31.30
N VAL A 403 -17.41 13.76 32.20
CA VAL A 403 -18.30 14.87 31.84
C VAL A 403 -17.48 16.10 31.41
N ASN A 404 -16.56 16.52 32.30
CA ASN A 404 -15.67 17.64 32.11
C ASN A 404 -14.25 17.24 32.56
N VAL A 405 -13.24 17.78 31.88
CA VAL A 405 -11.82 17.60 32.25
C VAL A 405 -11.08 18.93 32.16
N THR A 406 -9.93 19.06 32.80
CA THR A 406 -9.05 20.22 32.56
C THR A 406 -8.30 20.03 31.24
N LEU A 407 -7.98 21.13 30.57
CA LEU A 407 -7.12 21.07 29.38
C LEU A 407 -5.74 20.50 29.72
N ARG A 408 -5.22 20.83 30.92
CA ARG A 408 -3.97 20.28 31.43
C ARG A 408 -4.00 18.75 31.53
N PHE A 409 -5.10 18.18 32.03
CA PHE A 409 -5.26 16.73 32.08
C PHE A 409 -5.16 16.11 30.68
N LEU A 410 -5.83 16.69 29.67
CA LEU A 410 -5.73 16.19 28.29
C LEU A 410 -4.32 16.33 27.72
N THR A 411 -3.65 17.43 28.04
CA THR A 411 -2.28 17.72 27.60
C THR A 411 -1.33 16.64 28.09
N ASP A 412 -1.35 16.36 29.39
CA ASP A 412 -0.49 15.36 30.03
C ASP A 412 -0.85 13.93 29.60
N GLU A 413 -2.15 13.62 29.51
CA GLU A 413 -2.65 12.27 29.22
C GLU A 413 -2.48 11.85 27.75
N LEU A 414 -2.49 12.81 26.83
CA LEU A 414 -2.37 12.58 25.37
C LEU A 414 -0.98 12.92 24.81
N GLY A 415 -0.01 13.16 25.70
CA GLY A 415 1.39 13.43 25.35
C GLY A 415 1.53 14.63 24.41
N PHE A 416 0.89 15.75 24.73
CA PHE A 416 1.14 17.03 24.08
C PHE A 416 2.24 17.79 24.82
N ASP A 417 3.03 18.58 24.10
CA ASP A 417 4.14 19.33 24.72
C ASP A 417 3.64 20.46 25.65
N ASN A 418 2.51 21.07 25.30
CA ASN A 418 1.90 22.15 26.07
C ASN A 418 0.39 22.28 25.81
N ASP A 419 -0.27 23.04 26.69
CA ASP A 419 -1.71 23.28 26.68
C ASP A 419 -2.14 24.04 25.39
N GLU A 420 -1.28 24.86 24.81
CA GLU A 420 -1.55 25.58 23.56
C GLU A 420 -1.70 24.62 22.36
N ILE A 421 -0.77 23.66 22.20
CA ILE A 421 -0.83 22.66 21.13
C ILE A 421 -2.03 21.73 21.35
N CYS A 422 -2.31 21.34 22.59
CA CYS A 422 -3.50 20.54 22.90
C CYS A 422 -4.79 21.30 22.52
N ARG A 423 -4.84 22.62 22.75
CA ARG A 423 -5.97 23.44 22.34
C ARG A 423 -6.09 23.54 20.83
N GLU A 424 -5.01 23.88 20.13
CA GLU A 424 -4.97 23.98 18.68
C GLU A 424 -5.43 22.67 18.03
N PHE A 425 -5.02 21.53 18.59
CA PHE A 425 -5.48 20.22 18.16
C PHE A 425 -7.00 20.06 18.28
N LEU A 426 -7.59 20.43 19.43
CA LEU A 426 -9.03 20.37 19.63
C LEU A 426 -9.80 21.33 18.71
N GLU A 427 -9.28 22.55 18.52
CA GLU A 427 -9.87 23.57 17.64
C GLU A 427 -9.84 23.15 16.18
N THR A 428 -8.71 22.60 15.70
CA THR A 428 -8.56 22.08 14.33
C THR A 428 -9.55 20.94 14.04
N HIS A 429 -9.91 20.18 15.08
CA HIS A 429 -10.89 19.10 15.00
C HIS A 429 -12.35 19.57 15.25
N GLY A 430 -12.57 20.89 15.37
CA GLY A 430 -13.89 21.50 15.50
C GLY A 430 -14.47 21.49 16.92
N ALA A 431 -13.65 21.24 17.94
CA ALA A 431 -14.07 21.15 19.35
C ALA A 431 -13.88 22.46 20.13
N GLN A 432 -13.77 23.61 19.45
CA GLN A 432 -13.58 24.92 20.09
C GLN A 432 -14.72 25.29 21.05
N ASN A 433 -15.96 24.89 20.74
CA ASN A 433 -17.15 25.27 21.50
C ASN A 433 -17.26 24.57 22.87
N VAL A 434 -16.50 23.49 23.08
CA VAL A 434 -16.48 22.75 24.35
C VAL A 434 -15.37 23.20 25.28
N ILE A 435 -14.53 24.15 24.87
CA ILE A 435 -13.45 24.71 25.67
C ILE A 435 -13.98 25.96 26.39
N GLU A 436 -13.98 25.92 27.72
CA GLU A 436 -14.33 27.04 28.59
C GLU A 436 -13.07 27.66 29.20
N ASP A 437 -12.89 28.96 29.03
CA ASP A 437 -11.89 29.74 29.76
C ASP A 437 -12.40 30.05 31.18
N LYS A 438 -11.65 29.63 32.20
CA LYS A 438 -11.98 29.89 33.62
C LYS A 438 -11.19 31.07 34.20
N GLY A 439 -10.41 31.79 33.38
CA GLY A 439 -9.45 32.78 33.86
C GLY A 439 -8.11 32.15 34.26
N ASP A 440 -7.08 32.98 34.46
CA ASP A 440 -5.75 32.56 34.90
C ASP A 440 -5.10 31.44 34.05
N ARG A 441 -5.38 31.43 32.74
CA ARG A 441 -4.93 30.40 31.79
C ARG A 441 -5.41 28.98 32.15
N GLN A 442 -6.46 28.85 32.95
CA GLN A 442 -7.09 27.57 33.24
C GLN A 442 -8.25 27.32 32.29
N TYR A 443 -8.15 26.23 31.55
CA TYR A 443 -9.17 25.84 30.58
C TYR A 443 -9.85 24.54 31.02
N ARG A 444 -11.17 24.51 30.89
CA ARG A 444 -12.00 23.33 31.13
C ARG A 444 -12.56 22.86 29.80
N VAL A 445 -12.53 21.56 29.54
CA VAL A 445 -13.08 20.95 28.34
C VAL A 445 -14.31 20.13 28.72
N ARG A 446 -15.47 20.50 28.17
CA ARG A 446 -16.76 19.80 28.30
C ARG A 446 -16.80 18.59 27.35
N ILE A 447 -15.90 17.64 27.61
CA ILE A 447 -15.58 16.54 26.69
C ILE A 447 -16.80 15.67 26.32
N ARG A 448 -17.78 15.53 27.22
CA ARG A 448 -19.00 14.76 26.95
C ARG A 448 -19.90 15.39 25.89
N GLU A 449 -19.90 16.72 25.78
CA GLU A 449 -20.71 17.41 24.76
C GLU A 449 -20.16 17.18 23.34
N ALA A 450 -18.85 16.93 23.22
CA ALA A 450 -18.19 16.59 21.96
C ALA A 450 -18.10 15.07 21.70
N ALA A 451 -18.79 14.22 22.47
CA ALA A 451 -18.67 12.77 22.36
C ALA A 451 -19.02 12.23 20.96
N SER A 452 -20.12 12.70 20.37
CA SER A 452 -20.54 12.30 19.01
C SER A 452 -19.53 12.73 17.94
N GLN A 453 -18.97 13.92 18.11
CA GLN A 453 -17.94 14.47 17.23
C GLN A 453 -16.65 13.65 17.29
N PHE A 454 -16.12 13.38 18.50
CA PHE A 454 -14.91 12.57 18.65
C PHE A 454 -15.10 11.15 18.14
N GLU A 455 -16.29 10.56 18.29
CA GLU A 455 -16.60 9.25 17.72
C GLU A 455 -16.57 9.27 16.18
N SER A 456 -17.11 10.31 15.57
CA SER A 456 -17.06 10.51 14.11
C SER A 456 -15.62 10.69 13.61
N LEU A 457 -14.84 11.52 14.30
CA LEU A 457 -13.42 11.74 13.99
C LEU A 457 -12.59 10.47 14.14
N ARG A 458 -12.83 9.69 15.19
CA ARG A 458 -12.23 8.36 15.38
C ARG A 458 -12.56 7.46 14.20
N ALA A 459 -13.83 7.31 13.84
CA ALA A 459 -14.24 6.47 12.72
C ALA A 459 -13.57 6.89 11.40
N ALA A 460 -13.48 8.20 11.14
CA ALA A 460 -12.82 8.76 9.96
C ALA A 460 -11.29 8.55 9.96
N ALA A 461 -10.64 8.60 11.13
CA ALA A 461 -9.21 8.39 11.25
C ALA A 461 -8.82 6.92 10.97
N PHE A 462 -9.63 5.96 11.43
CA PHE A 462 -9.37 4.54 11.20
C PHE A 462 -9.79 4.05 9.81
N SER A 463 -10.73 4.72 9.13
CA SER A 463 -11.11 4.35 7.75
C SER A 463 -10.03 4.68 6.71
N LYS A 464 -9.19 5.69 6.97
CA LYS A 464 -8.07 6.10 6.10
C LYS A 464 -6.88 5.12 6.09
N VAL A 465 -6.86 4.13 6.98
CA VAL A 465 -5.70 3.23 7.19
C VAL A 465 -5.76 1.98 6.30
N ASP A 466 -6.69 1.85 5.35
CA ASP A 466 -6.71 0.72 4.41
C ASP A 466 -5.60 0.86 3.35
N ILE A 467 -4.34 0.71 3.76
CA ILE A 467 -3.13 0.67 2.91
C ILE A 467 -3.00 -0.74 2.29
N LYS A 468 -4.10 -1.26 1.73
CA LYS A 468 -4.02 -2.45 0.87
C LYS A 468 -3.39 -2.07 -0.45
N GLY A 469 -2.11 -2.41 -0.63
CA GLY A 469 -1.45 -2.30 -1.95
C GLY A 469 -0.03 -1.77 -1.96
N GLN A 470 0.62 -1.54 -0.82
CA GLN A 470 2.07 -1.32 -0.79
C GLN A 470 2.79 -2.68 -0.70
N ILE A 471 2.74 -3.45 -1.79
CA ILE A 471 3.62 -4.60 -2.04
C ILE A 471 4.26 -4.40 -3.41
#